data_AF-A0AA42DMC4-F1
#
_entry.id   AF-A0AA42DMC4-F1
#
_cell.length_a   1.000
_cell.length_b   1.000
_cell.length_c   1.000
_cell.angle_alpha   90.00
_cell.angle_beta   90.00
_cell.angle_gamma   90.00
#
_symmetry.space_group_name_H-M   'P 1'
#
loop_
_entity.id
_entity.type
_entity.pdbx_description
1 polymer ?
#
loop_
_entity_poly.entity_id
_entity_poly.type
_entity_poly.pdbx_seq_one_letter_code
_entity_poly.pdbx_strand_id
1 'polypeptide(L)'
;MGKRRKFNQLDYVTGEVIKTYSSIKEALEEHKIDRARLHKMLADNDGKFDKRHLRFAYGDGSNRPIKRYGIAEIEDGTNKIIKQYARIEEAAEAHYISEKTIRNAIAYNGGYVKTLGVSFRYIVG
;
A
#
# COMPACT_ATOMS: atom_id res chain seq x y z
N MET A 1 -18.55 2.93 17.74
CA MET A 1 -17.68 1.72 17.68
C MET A 1 -17.50 1.33 16.22
N GLY A 2 -16.27 1.28 15.72
CA GLY A 2 -16.00 0.95 14.32
C GLY A 2 -16.37 -0.50 13.99
N LYS A 3 -16.99 -0.73 12.83
CA LYS A 3 -17.34 -2.05 12.32
C LYS A 3 -16.07 -2.91 12.22
N ARG A 4 -16.05 -4.08 12.88
CA ARG A 4 -14.93 -5.03 12.77
C ARG A 4 -14.83 -5.51 11.32
N ARG A 5 -13.66 -5.30 10.71
CA ARG A 5 -13.36 -5.73 9.34
C ARG A 5 -13.07 -7.22 9.32
N LYS A 6 -13.65 -7.93 8.36
CA LYS A 6 -13.41 -9.36 8.17
C LYS A 6 -12.05 -9.55 7.51
N PHE A 7 -11.48 -10.74 7.64
CA PHE A 7 -10.15 -11.01 7.10
C PHE A 7 -10.14 -12.38 6.43
N ASN A 8 -9.68 -12.47 5.20
CA ASN A 8 -9.69 -13.70 4.42
C ASN A 8 -8.27 -14.27 4.37
N GLN A 9 -8.14 -15.57 4.65
CA GLN A 9 -7.02 -16.37 4.18
C GLN A 9 -7.34 -16.82 2.76
N LEU A 10 -6.41 -16.54 1.86
CA LEU A 10 -6.47 -16.91 0.48
C LEU A 10 -5.54 -18.09 0.22
N ASP A 11 -5.87 -18.89 -0.78
CA ASP A 11 -4.92 -19.81 -1.39
C ASP A 11 -3.71 -19.03 -1.88
N TYR A 12 -2.54 -19.60 -1.61
CA TYR A 12 -1.27 -18.94 -1.86
C TYR A 12 -1.06 -18.67 -3.36
N VAL A 13 -1.51 -19.60 -4.22
CA VAL A 13 -1.33 -19.57 -5.67
C VAL A 13 -2.55 -18.97 -6.37
N THR A 14 -3.74 -19.51 -6.12
CA THR A 14 -4.98 -19.15 -6.84
C THR A 14 -5.61 -17.86 -6.31
N GLY A 15 -5.36 -17.52 -5.04
CA GLY A 15 -6.00 -16.37 -4.39
C GLY A 15 -7.48 -16.59 -4.04
N GLU A 16 -7.96 -17.83 -4.13
CA GLU A 16 -9.30 -18.20 -3.71
C GLU A 16 -9.44 -18.14 -2.18
N VAL A 17 -10.61 -17.79 -1.67
CA VAL A 17 -10.81 -17.71 -0.22
C VAL A 17 -10.87 -19.11 0.37
N ILE A 18 -9.87 -19.46 1.20
CA ILE A 18 -9.85 -20.71 1.96
C ILE A 18 -10.66 -20.54 3.25
N LYS A 19 -10.49 -19.41 3.94
CA LYS A 19 -11.08 -19.18 5.26
C LYS A 19 -11.34 -17.70 5.50
N THR A 20 -12.43 -17.39 6.19
CA THR A 20 -12.80 -16.02 6.59
C THR A 20 -12.82 -15.91 8.10
N TYR A 21 -12.04 -14.98 8.63
CA TYR A 21 -11.97 -14.59 10.03
C TYR A 21 -12.87 -13.38 10.29
N SER A 22 -13.41 -13.29 11.50
CA SER A 22 -14.25 -12.17 11.93
C SER A 22 -13.43 -10.91 12.21
N SER A 23 -12.11 -11.08 12.41
CA SER A 23 -11.17 -9.98 12.59
C SER A 23 -9.74 -10.37 12.20
N ILE A 24 -8.90 -9.37 11.95
CA ILE A 24 -7.44 -9.57 11.80
C ILE A 24 -6.85 -10.29 13.03
N LYS A 25 -7.32 -9.95 14.24
CA LYS A 25 -6.79 -10.50 15.48
C LYS A 25 -6.90 -12.03 15.52
N GLU A 26 -8.04 -12.57 15.11
CA GLU A 26 -8.26 -14.02 15.03
C GLU A 26 -7.27 -14.70 14.07
N ALA A 27 -7.04 -14.10 12.89
CA ALA A 27 -6.08 -14.63 11.92
C ALA A 27 -4.63 -14.60 12.43
N LEU A 28 -4.25 -13.52 13.12
CA LEU A 28 -2.91 -13.37 13.69
C LEU A 28 -2.65 -14.37 14.82
N GLU A 29 -3.62 -14.60 15.69
CA GLU A 29 -3.53 -15.56 16.79
C GLU A 29 -3.43 -16.99 16.27
N GLU A 30 -4.28 -17.37 15.32
CA GLU A 30 -4.28 -18.72 14.73
C GLU A 30 -2.94 -19.03 14.05
N HIS A 31 -2.41 -18.10 13.25
CA HIS A 31 -1.19 -18.31 12.49
C HIS A 31 0.08 -17.89 13.21
N LYS A 32 -0.02 -17.40 14.46
CA LYS A 32 1.12 -16.83 15.22
C LYS A 32 1.92 -15.84 14.39
N ILE A 33 1.23 -14.86 13.81
CA ILE A 33 1.81 -13.78 13.01
C ILE A 33 1.73 -12.51 13.83
N ASP A 34 2.81 -11.72 13.80
CA ASP A 34 2.80 -10.40 14.40
C ASP A 34 2.10 -9.40 13.50
N ARG A 35 1.35 -8.47 14.10
CA ARG A 35 0.58 -7.45 13.40
C ARG A 35 1.45 -6.58 12.50
N ALA A 36 2.65 -6.21 12.96
CA ALA A 36 3.58 -5.41 12.16
C ALA A 36 4.01 -6.14 10.88
N ARG A 37 4.27 -7.46 10.97
CA ARG A 37 4.58 -8.29 9.81
C ARG A 37 3.41 -8.39 8.84
N LEU A 38 2.20 -8.57 9.33
CA LEU A 38 1.02 -8.61 8.48
C LEU A 38 0.84 -7.31 7.69
N HIS A 39 0.96 -6.16 8.35
CA HIS A 39 0.88 -4.86 7.68
C HIS A 39 1.94 -4.70 6.59
N LYS A 40 3.18 -5.09 6.90
CA LYS A 40 4.27 -5.07 5.92
C LYS A 40 3.99 -6.00 4.73
N MET A 41 3.51 -7.21 4.97
CA MET A 41 3.21 -8.17 3.91
C MET A 41 2.02 -7.75 3.04
N LEU A 42 0.98 -7.16 3.63
CA LEU A 42 -0.11 -6.58 2.87
C LEU A 42 0.43 -5.48 1.96
N ALA A 43 1.27 -4.57 2.47
CA ALA A 43 1.83 -3.49 1.67
C ALA A 43 2.80 -3.97 0.57
N ASP A 44 3.74 -4.85 0.91
CA ASP A 44 4.88 -5.18 0.05
C ASP A 44 4.56 -6.32 -0.92
N ASN A 45 3.79 -7.32 -0.47
CA ASN A 45 3.65 -8.62 -1.12
C ASN A 45 2.20 -9.04 -1.39
N ASP A 46 1.25 -8.09 -1.42
CA ASP A 46 -0.17 -8.38 -1.64
C ASP A 46 -0.71 -9.44 -0.65
N GLY A 47 -0.22 -9.35 0.58
CA GLY A 47 -0.60 -10.24 1.68
C GLY A 47 0.04 -11.63 1.66
N LYS A 48 0.98 -11.91 0.75
CA LYS A 48 1.70 -13.19 0.70
C LYS A 48 2.78 -13.31 1.78
N PHE A 49 2.85 -14.52 2.34
CA PHE A 49 3.82 -14.96 3.32
C PHE A 49 4.58 -16.18 2.83
N ASP A 50 5.60 -15.95 2.02
CA ASP A 50 6.31 -17.01 1.31
C ASP A 50 6.88 -18.06 2.26
N LYS A 51 7.43 -17.63 3.40
CA LYS A 51 8.01 -18.50 4.43
C LYS A 51 7.01 -19.50 5.03
N ARG A 52 5.71 -19.19 5.03
CA ARG A 52 4.66 -20.07 5.56
C ARG A 52 3.64 -20.50 4.51
N HIS A 53 3.83 -20.12 3.24
CA HIS A 53 2.86 -20.35 2.18
C HIS A 53 1.43 -19.86 2.54
N LEU A 54 1.34 -18.68 3.15
CA LEU A 54 0.05 -18.06 3.50
C LEU A 54 -0.22 -16.83 2.64
N ARG A 55 -1.48 -16.54 2.34
CA ARG A 55 -1.88 -15.28 1.73
C ARG A 55 -3.09 -14.72 2.46
N PHE A 56 -3.11 -13.42 2.72
CA PHE A 56 -4.23 -12.78 3.42
C PHE A 56 -4.73 -11.52 2.72
N ALA A 57 -6.02 -11.23 2.86
CA ALA A 57 -6.65 -10.01 2.35
C ALA A 57 -7.80 -9.55 3.26
N TYR A 58 -8.22 -8.30 3.14
CA TYR A 58 -9.42 -7.80 3.84
C TYR A 58 -10.70 -8.37 3.21
N GLY A 59 -11.65 -8.77 4.05
CA GLY A 59 -12.88 -9.45 3.62
C GLY A 59 -14.06 -8.52 3.30
N ASP A 60 -13.89 -7.20 3.44
CA ASP A 60 -14.96 -6.20 3.43
C ASP A 60 -15.33 -5.65 2.02
N GLY A 61 -14.79 -6.22 0.95
CA GLY A 61 -15.34 -6.01 -0.40
C GLY A 61 -14.29 -5.99 -1.50
N SER A 62 -14.51 -6.83 -2.52
CA SER A 62 -13.63 -7.17 -3.64
C SER A 62 -12.19 -7.51 -3.20
N ASN A 63 -11.67 -8.65 -3.61
CA ASN A 63 -10.21 -8.90 -3.65
C ASN A 63 -9.57 -7.89 -4.63
N ARG A 64 -9.73 -6.57 -4.41
CA ARG A 64 -9.04 -5.55 -5.14
C ARG A 64 -7.59 -5.76 -4.74
N PRO A 65 -6.71 -6.16 -5.68
CA PRO A 65 -5.28 -6.09 -5.41
C PRO A 65 -5.04 -4.70 -4.82
N ILE A 66 -4.24 -4.63 -3.76
CA ILE A 66 -3.86 -3.34 -3.18
C ILE A 66 -3.35 -2.52 -4.35
N LYS A 67 -4.13 -1.51 -4.77
CA LYS A 67 -3.83 -0.75 -5.98
C LYS A 67 -2.41 -0.29 -5.82
N ARG A 68 -1.51 -0.78 -6.67
CA ARG A 68 -0.14 -0.30 -6.68
C ARG A 68 -0.24 1.12 -7.22
N TYR A 69 -0.15 2.07 -6.31
CA TYR A 69 -0.16 3.47 -6.67
C TYR A 69 1.24 3.81 -7.15
N GLY A 70 1.34 4.21 -8.41
CA GLY A 70 2.52 4.92 -8.89
C GLY A 70 2.54 6.34 -8.33
N ILE A 71 3.65 7.03 -8.55
CA ILE A 71 3.81 8.44 -8.22
C ILE A 71 3.98 9.23 -9.51
N ALA A 72 3.16 10.26 -9.72
CA ALA A 72 3.40 11.27 -10.74
C ALA A 72 4.05 12.49 -10.11
N GLU A 73 5.14 12.93 -10.72
CA GLU A 73 5.74 14.24 -10.51
C GLU A 73 5.09 15.24 -11.47
N ILE A 74 4.68 16.37 -10.91
CA ILE A 74 3.83 17.36 -11.53
C ILE A 74 4.52 18.72 -11.41
N GLU A 75 4.57 19.43 -12.52
CA GLU A 75 5.03 20.82 -12.57
C GLU A 75 4.07 21.72 -11.79
N ASP A 76 4.63 22.57 -10.93
CA ASP A 76 3.85 23.47 -10.10
C ASP A 76 3.08 24.49 -10.95
N GLY A 77 1.81 24.71 -10.61
CA GLY A 77 0.92 25.64 -11.31
C GLY A 77 0.31 25.15 -12.63
N THR A 78 0.91 24.20 -13.36
CA THR A 78 0.40 23.76 -14.69
C THR A 78 -0.34 22.41 -14.65
N ASN A 79 -0.22 21.66 -13.54
CA ASN A 79 -0.67 20.26 -13.43
C ASN A 79 -0.09 19.32 -14.52
N LYS A 80 0.98 19.74 -15.20
CA LYS A 80 1.62 18.93 -16.23
C LYS A 80 2.43 17.81 -15.59
N ILE A 81 2.19 16.57 -16.01
CA ILE A 81 3.00 15.43 -15.56
C ILE A 81 4.39 15.55 -16.19
N ILE A 82 5.39 15.71 -15.34
CA ILE A 82 6.81 15.71 -15.73
C ILE A 82 7.28 14.27 -15.90
N LYS A 83 6.98 13.43 -14.90
CA LYS A 83 7.48 12.06 -14.83
C LYS A 83 6.54 11.18 -14.02
N GLN A 84 6.52 9.89 -14.34
CA GLN A 84 5.81 8.87 -13.58
C GLN A 84 6.81 7.85 -13.06
N TYR A 85 6.58 7.40 -11.84
CA TYR A 85 7.35 6.41 -11.12
C TYR A 85 6.43 5.26 -10.75
N ALA A 86 6.90 4.03 -10.87
CA ALA A 86 6.09 2.86 -10.54
C ALA A 86 5.85 2.75 -9.04
N ARG A 87 6.76 3.31 -8.23
CA ARG A 87 6.67 3.34 -6.77
C ARG A 87 7.21 4.65 -6.18
N ILE A 88 6.91 4.88 -4.90
CA ILE A 88 7.33 6.09 -4.19
C ILE A 88 8.83 6.11 -3.88
N GLU A 89 9.42 4.94 -3.73
CA GLU A 89 10.85 4.71 -3.51
C GLU A 89 11.65 5.24 -4.71
N GLU A 90 11.21 4.94 -5.94
CA GLU A 90 11.87 5.42 -7.16
C GLU A 90 11.85 6.96 -7.28
N ALA A 91 10.73 7.58 -6.89
CA ALA A 91 10.62 9.04 -6.86
C ALA A 91 11.51 9.65 -5.76
N ALA A 92 11.56 9.02 -4.59
CA ALA A 92 12.39 9.44 -3.47
C ALA A 92 13.89 9.38 -3.82
N GLU A 93 14.32 8.28 -4.45
CA GLU A 93 15.68 8.07 -4.93
C GLU A 93 16.07 9.07 -6.03
N ALA A 94 15.19 9.31 -7.01
CA ALA A 94 15.45 10.24 -8.10
C ALA A 94 15.69 11.69 -7.63
N HIS A 95 15.08 12.06 -6.49
CA HIS A 95 15.13 13.41 -5.93
C HIS A 95 15.99 13.53 -4.66
N TYR A 96 16.67 12.45 -4.25
CA TYR A 96 17.48 12.40 -3.03
C TYR A 96 16.73 12.86 -1.77
N ILE A 97 15.45 12.52 -1.65
CA ILE A 97 14.61 12.82 -0.48
C ILE A 97 14.05 11.53 0.13
N SER A 98 13.51 11.63 1.35
CA SER A 98 12.85 10.48 1.97
C SER A 98 11.45 10.25 1.37
N GLU A 99 11.02 8.99 1.28
CA GLU A 99 9.62 8.66 0.96
C GLU A 99 8.63 9.39 1.87
N LYS A 100 8.99 9.55 3.15
CA LYS A 100 8.17 10.25 4.15
C LYS A 100 7.92 11.70 3.73
N THR A 101 8.90 12.36 3.12
CA THR A 101 8.75 13.72 2.59
C THR A 101 7.68 13.77 1.51
N ILE A 102 7.71 12.83 0.56
CA ILE A 102 6.72 12.72 -0.52
C ILE A 102 5.33 12.41 0.06
N ARG A 103 5.23 11.42 0.97
CA ARG A 103 3.95 11.07 1.62
C ARG A 103 3.35 12.25 2.37
N ASN A 104 4.16 12.98 3.13
CA ASN A 104 3.71 14.16 3.87
C ASN A 104 3.28 15.29 2.93
N ALA A 105 4.01 15.50 1.84
CA ALA A 105 3.65 16.50 0.84
C ALA A 105 2.29 16.19 0.21
N ILE A 106 2.06 14.93 -0.19
CA ILE A 106 0.77 14.48 -0.73
C ILE A 106 -0.36 14.64 0.30
N ALA A 107 -0.09 14.29 1.57
CA ALA A 107 -1.12 14.32 2.62
C ALA A 107 -1.51 15.75 3.08
N TYR A 108 -0.54 16.67 3.15
CA TYR A 108 -0.74 17.96 3.82
C TYR A 108 -0.56 19.19 2.92
N ASN A 109 0.21 19.09 1.84
CA ASN A 109 0.59 20.22 0.99
C ASN A 109 0.10 20.08 -0.45
N GLY A 110 -0.96 19.30 -0.68
CA GLY A 110 -1.49 19.05 -2.03
C GLY A 110 -0.50 18.38 -2.99
N GLY A 111 0.55 17.74 -2.46
CA GLY A 111 1.65 17.15 -3.22
C GLY A 111 2.93 17.96 -3.24
N TYR A 112 2.90 19.24 -2.87
CA TYR A 112 4.01 20.16 -3.10
C TYR A 112 5.21 19.93 -2.17
N VAL A 113 6.39 19.77 -2.77
CA VAL A 113 7.67 19.66 -2.08
C VAL A 113 8.48 20.93 -2.35
N LYS A 114 8.49 21.84 -1.36
CA LYS A 114 9.13 23.16 -1.45
C LYS A 114 10.61 23.11 -1.85
N THR A 115 11.35 22.11 -1.38
CA THR A 115 12.78 21.96 -1.69
C THR A 115 13.05 21.60 -3.15
N LEU A 116 12.05 21.06 -3.86
CA LEU A 116 12.17 20.61 -5.24
C LEU A 116 11.39 21.50 -6.22
N GLY A 117 10.48 22.33 -5.73
CA GLY A 117 9.63 23.17 -6.59
C GLY A 117 8.65 22.37 -7.45
N VAL A 118 8.35 21.12 -7.08
CA VAL A 118 7.45 20.22 -7.80
C VAL A 118 6.40 19.63 -6.88
N SER A 119 5.32 19.13 -7.46
CA SER A 119 4.24 18.44 -6.74
C SER A 119 4.22 16.94 -7.06
N PHE A 120 3.96 16.09 -6.08
CA PHE A 120 3.74 14.66 -6.28
C PHE A 120 2.28 14.29 -6.09
N ARG A 121 1.78 13.32 -6.86
CA ARG A 121 0.45 12.73 -6.64
C ARG A 121 0.48 11.22 -6.83
N TYR A 122 -0.39 10.53 -6.09
CA TYR A 122 -0.67 9.12 -6.37
C TYR A 122 -1.43 8.98 -7.68
N ILE A 123 -0.94 8.11 -8.55
CA ILE A 123 -1.63 7.68 -9.76
C ILE A 123 -1.93 6.19 -9.64
N VAL A 124 -3.06 5.76 -10.19
CA VAL A 124 -3.34 4.33 -10.30
C VAL A 124 -2.46 3.80 -11.42
N GLY A 125 -1.52 2.92 -11.07
CA GLY A 125 -0.73 2.17 -12.05
C GLY A 125 -1.52 1.05 -12.70
#